data_AF-A0A8T7B9F9-F1
#
_entry.id   AF-A0A8T7B9F9-F1
#
_cell.length_a   1.000
_cell.length_b   1.000
_cell.length_c   1.000
_cell.angle_alpha   90.00
_cell.angle_beta   90.00
_cell.angle_gamma   90.00
#
_symmetry.space_group_name_H-M   'P 1'
#
loop_
_entity.id
_entity.type
_entity.pdbx_description
1 polymer ?
#
loop_
_entity_poly.entity_id
_entity_poly.type
_entity_poly.pdbx_seq_one_letter_code
_entity_poly.pdbx_strand_id
1 'polypeptide(L)'
;MMAPYLNKSNFLKAFENNILDVDHNTQMAKDLCGIGDSKPWDCVGDTVDTAASLSYLGSQNEWASDVIPHALVAKLHDKFGESHLKDRLASELTARKRHFIPEQLAKDLSGQATMTI
;
A
#
# COMPACT_ATOMS: atom_id res chain seq x y z
N MET A 1 -2.20 -3.68 -2.97
CA MET A 1 -1.40 -2.45 -2.86
C MET A 1 -2.36 -1.32 -2.54
N MET A 2 -2.23 -0.69 -1.38
CA MET A 2 -3.12 0.39 -0.98
C MET A 2 -2.68 1.64 -1.74
N ALA A 3 -3.58 2.26 -2.50
CA ALA A 3 -3.25 3.36 -3.38
C ALA A 3 -2.78 4.59 -2.58
N PRO A 4 -1.47 4.92 -2.55
CA PRO A 4 -0.92 5.90 -1.61
C PRO A 4 -1.42 7.34 -1.86
N TYR A 5 -1.94 7.61 -3.06
CA TYR A 5 -2.48 8.91 -3.44
C TYR A 5 -4.02 8.94 -3.45
N LEU A 6 -4.67 7.85 -3.03
CA LEU A 6 -6.12 7.81 -2.92
C LEU A 6 -6.54 8.42 -1.58
N ASN A 7 -7.13 9.60 -1.61
CA ASN A 7 -7.70 10.21 -0.41
C ASN A 7 -8.80 9.32 0.20
N LYS A 8 -9.03 9.46 1.51
CA LYS A 8 -10.00 8.63 2.24
C LYS A 8 -11.42 8.75 1.69
N SER A 9 -11.84 9.93 1.26
CA SER A 9 -13.18 10.11 0.68
C SER A 9 -13.40 9.22 -0.54
N ASN A 10 -12.44 9.16 -1.46
CA ASN A 10 -12.54 8.36 -2.68
C ASN A 10 -12.44 6.86 -2.37
N PHE A 11 -11.64 6.47 -1.38
CA PHE A 11 -11.60 5.10 -0.90
C PHE A 11 -12.96 4.64 -0.34
N LEU A 12 -13.58 5.44 0.53
CA LEU A 12 -14.88 5.13 1.11
C LEU A 12 -15.99 5.04 0.05
N LYS A 13 -15.92 5.86 -1.00
CA LYS A 13 -16.84 5.74 -2.14
C LYS A 13 -16.67 4.43 -2.91
N ALA A 14 -15.44 3.94 -3.04
CA ALA A 14 -15.14 2.72 -3.79
C ALA A 14 -15.54 1.44 -3.04
N PHE A 15 -15.40 1.42 -1.72
CA PHE A 15 -15.63 0.23 -0.89
C PHE A 15 -16.90 0.29 -0.03
N GLU A 16 -17.65 1.39 -0.11
CA GLU A 16 -18.85 1.71 0.66
C GLU A 16 -18.65 1.77 2.20
N ASN A 17 -17.54 1.24 2.72
CA ASN A 17 -17.20 1.15 4.13
C ASN A 17 -15.70 1.37 4.35
N ASN A 18 -15.33 1.80 5.57
CA ASN A 18 -13.92 1.89 5.96
C ASN A 18 -13.40 0.54 6.44
N ILE A 19 -12.90 -0.29 5.53
CA ILE A 19 -12.36 -1.61 5.91
C ILE A 19 -11.14 -1.55 6.85
N LEU A 20 -10.50 -0.38 6.99
CA LEU A 20 -9.35 -0.15 7.88
C LEU A 20 -9.74 0.26 9.29
N ASP A 21 -11.01 0.61 9.50
CA ASP A 21 -11.56 1.01 10.78
C ASP A 21 -12.53 -0.06 11.34
N VAL A 22 -12.18 -1.32 11.10
CA VAL A 22 -12.99 -2.47 11.45
C VAL A 22 -12.13 -3.44 12.25
N ASP A 23 -12.42 -3.56 13.55
CA ASP A 23 -11.59 -4.34 14.48
C ASP A 23 -11.42 -5.80 14.07
N HIS A 24 -12.47 -6.44 13.54
CA HIS A 24 -12.41 -7.83 13.08
C HIS A 24 -11.41 -8.07 11.94
N ASN A 25 -11.02 -7.03 11.20
CA ASN A 25 -10.03 -7.12 10.12
C ASN A 25 -8.59 -7.08 10.61
N THR A 26 -8.36 -6.74 11.88
CA THR A 26 -7.02 -6.53 12.43
C THR A 26 -6.12 -7.76 12.30
N GLN A 27 -6.66 -8.97 12.52
CA GLN A 27 -5.86 -10.19 12.40
C GLN A 27 -5.44 -10.44 10.94
N MET A 28 -6.37 -10.31 9.99
CA MET A 28 -6.06 -10.42 8.56
C MET A 28 -5.00 -9.39 8.14
N ALA A 29 -5.08 -8.15 8.64
CA ALA A 29 -4.07 -7.13 8.36
C ALA A 29 -2.68 -7.50 8.91
N LYS A 30 -2.60 -8.12 10.10
CA LYS A 30 -1.33 -8.64 10.64
C LYS A 30 -0.74 -9.72 9.74
N ASP A 31 -1.56 -10.67 9.32
CA ASP A 31 -1.17 -11.79 8.46
C ASP A 31 -0.64 -11.27 7.11
N LEU A 32 -1.34 -10.30 6.50
CA LEU A 32 -0.93 -9.65 5.25
C LEU A 32 0.38 -8.85 5.39
N CYS A 33 0.63 -8.25 6.54
CA CYS A 33 1.90 -7.55 6.82
C CYS A 33 3.01 -8.48 7.31
N GLY A 34 2.76 -9.79 7.38
CA GLY A 34 3.72 -10.78 7.85
C GLY A 34 4.05 -10.68 9.33
N ILE A 35 3.26 -9.98 10.15
CA ILE A 35 3.39 -9.94 11.63
C ILE A 35 2.36 -10.82 12.35
N GLY A 36 1.52 -11.52 11.60
CA GLY A 36 0.57 -12.49 12.12
C GLY A 36 1.10 -13.92 12.11
N ASP A 37 0.23 -14.86 12.46
CA ASP A 37 0.57 -16.27 12.69
C ASP A 37 0.41 -17.13 11.42
N SER A 38 -0.15 -16.55 10.36
CA SER A 38 -0.43 -17.25 9.11
C SER A 38 -0.04 -16.41 7.90
N LYS A 39 0.56 -17.04 6.89
CA LYS A 39 0.66 -16.45 5.54
C LYS A 39 -0.63 -16.81 4.80
N PRO A 40 -1.54 -15.85 4.55
CA PRO A 40 -2.90 -16.19 4.18
C PRO A 40 -2.98 -16.77 2.76
N TRP A 41 -2.15 -16.28 1.81
CA TRP A 41 -2.17 -16.73 0.41
C TRP A 41 -0.83 -16.48 -0.30
N ASP A 42 -0.40 -17.39 -1.18
CA ASP A 42 0.83 -17.23 -1.98
C ASP A 42 0.70 -16.23 -3.15
N CYS A 43 -0.53 -15.90 -3.56
CA CYS A 43 -0.79 -14.96 -4.66
C CYS A 43 -0.88 -13.49 -4.22
N VAL A 44 -0.87 -13.20 -2.91
CA VAL A 44 -1.12 -11.86 -2.37
C VAL A 44 0.21 -11.15 -2.08
N GLY A 45 0.91 -10.75 -3.15
CA GLY A 45 2.06 -9.84 -3.11
C GLY A 45 3.16 -10.18 -2.08
N ASP A 46 4.03 -9.21 -1.80
CA ASP A 46 5.02 -9.30 -0.73
C ASP A 46 4.44 -8.70 0.57
N THR A 47 4.64 -9.40 1.69
CA THR A 47 4.27 -8.92 3.03
C THR A 47 4.93 -7.59 3.37
N VAL A 48 6.17 -7.37 2.92
CA VAL A 48 6.93 -6.13 3.19
C VAL A 48 6.35 -4.96 2.40
N ASP A 49 5.87 -5.17 1.17
CA ASP A 49 5.17 -4.13 0.39
C ASP A 49 3.88 -3.70 1.08
N THR A 50 3.17 -4.66 1.66
CA THR A 50 1.93 -4.39 2.39
C THR A 50 2.22 -3.65 3.70
N ALA A 51 3.24 -4.08 4.45
CA ALA A 51 3.69 -3.39 5.66
C ALA A 51 4.15 -1.94 5.35
N ALA A 52 4.89 -1.74 4.26
CA ALA A 52 5.35 -0.43 3.82
C ALA A 52 4.17 0.49 3.45
N SER A 53 3.18 -0.06 2.72
CA SER A 53 1.95 0.67 2.37
C SER A 53 1.15 1.07 3.62
N LEU A 54 0.98 0.15 4.58
CA LEU A 54 0.21 0.42 5.81
C LEU A 54 0.95 1.40 6.73
N SER A 55 2.27 1.29 6.84
CA SER A 55 3.12 2.27 7.55
C SER A 55 2.95 3.67 6.96
N TYR A 56 2.96 3.79 5.63
CA TYR A 56 2.76 5.08 4.97
C TYR A 56 1.35 5.63 5.22
N LEU A 57 0.31 4.81 5.07
CA LEU A 57 -1.05 5.24 5.40
C LEU A 57 -1.17 5.74 6.84
N GLY A 58 -0.60 5.03 7.80
CA GLY A 58 -0.61 5.45 9.20
C GLY A 58 0.13 6.76 9.49
N SER A 59 1.01 7.22 8.59
CA SER A 59 1.63 8.55 8.67
C SER A 59 0.75 9.67 8.12
N GLN A 60 -0.35 9.35 7.43
CA GLN A 60 -1.33 10.31 6.95
C GLN A 60 -2.39 10.57 8.02
N ASN A 61 -2.59 11.83 8.38
CA ASN A 61 -3.52 12.23 9.46
C ASN A 61 -4.94 11.67 9.30
N GLU A 62 -5.43 11.52 8.06
CA GLU A 62 -6.80 11.05 7.79
C GLU A 62 -6.99 9.55 8.11
N TRP A 63 -5.90 8.78 8.20
CA TRP A 63 -5.89 7.32 8.40
C TRP A 63 -5.28 6.88 9.73
N ALA A 64 -4.43 7.73 10.34
CA ALA A 64 -3.65 7.39 11.54
C ALA A 64 -4.49 6.89 12.73
N SER A 65 -5.74 7.37 12.84
CA SER A 65 -6.65 7.04 13.92
C SER A 65 -7.58 5.85 13.62
N ASP A 66 -7.57 5.32 12.39
CA ASP A 66 -8.37 4.13 12.07
C ASP A 66 -7.80 2.91 12.80
N VAL A 67 -8.68 1.99 13.19
CA VAL A 67 -8.34 0.84 14.04
C VAL A 67 -7.08 0.10 13.59
N ILE A 68 -6.94 -0.23 12.29
CA ILE A 68 -5.82 -1.04 11.79
C ILE A 68 -4.49 -0.26 11.78
N PRO A 69 -4.37 0.93 11.14
CA PRO A 69 -3.15 1.73 11.22
C PRO A 69 -2.73 2.02 12.67
N HIS A 70 -3.69 2.42 13.50
CA HIS A 70 -3.43 2.72 14.92
C HIS A 70 -2.84 1.52 15.67
N ALA A 71 -3.39 0.32 15.45
CA ALA A 71 -2.97 -0.89 16.15
C ALA A 71 -1.64 -1.48 15.67
N LEU A 72 -1.27 -1.28 14.40
CA LEU A 72 -0.21 -2.05 13.76
C LEU A 72 1.07 -1.27 13.46
N VAL A 73 1.01 0.04 13.19
CA VAL A 73 2.17 0.81 12.67
C VAL A 73 3.41 0.68 13.56
N ALA A 74 3.27 0.86 14.88
CA ALA A 74 4.39 0.72 15.81
C ALA A 74 5.04 -0.68 15.76
N LYS A 75 4.23 -1.73 15.58
CA LYS A 75 4.71 -3.12 15.47
C LYS A 75 5.43 -3.37 14.14
N LEU A 76 4.97 -2.73 13.07
CA LEU A 76 5.65 -2.78 11.78
C LEU A 76 7.00 -2.08 11.84
N HIS A 77 7.07 -0.94 12.52
CA HIS A 77 8.32 -0.20 12.73
C HIS A 77 9.31 -0.99 13.59
N ASP A 78 8.84 -1.65 14.65
CA ASP A 78 9.67 -2.52 15.49
C ASP A 78 10.24 -3.71 14.69
N LYS A 79 9.42 -4.38 13.87
CA LYS A 79 9.86 -5.54 13.09
C LYS A 79 10.77 -5.21 11.92
N PHE A 80 10.40 -4.20 11.12
CA PHE A 80 11.02 -3.95 9.82
C PHE A 80 11.92 -2.72 9.81
N GLY A 81 11.72 -1.78 10.75
CA GLY A 81 12.36 -0.47 10.76
C GLY A 81 11.61 0.55 9.89
N GLU A 82 11.30 1.72 10.45
CA GLU A 82 10.57 2.79 9.75
C GLU A 82 11.28 3.23 8.46
N SER A 83 12.60 3.46 8.51
CA SER A 83 13.38 3.86 7.33
C SER A 83 13.32 2.80 6.22
N HIS A 84 13.40 1.53 6.59
CA HIS A 84 13.35 0.43 5.62
C HIS A 84 11.99 0.36 4.92
N LEU A 85 10.89 0.52 5.67
CA LEU A 85 9.53 0.54 5.10
C LEU A 85 9.33 1.74 4.17
N LYS A 86 9.87 2.92 4.53
CA LYS A 86 9.84 4.11 3.68
C LYS A 86 10.60 3.90 2.37
N ASP A 87 11.81 3.33 2.45
CA ASP A 87 12.64 3.04 1.28
C ASP A 87 12.00 1.98 0.37
N ARG A 88 11.37 0.95 0.97
CA ARG A 88 10.64 -0.08 0.21
C ARG A 88 9.49 0.53 -0.58
N LEU A 89 8.66 1.35 0.05
CA LEU A 89 7.55 2.01 -0.64
C LEU A 89 8.05 2.90 -1.78
N ALA A 90 9.11 3.70 -1.54
CA ALA A 90 9.69 4.55 -2.57
C ALA A 90 10.22 3.74 -3.76
N SER A 91 10.83 2.58 -3.50
CA SER A 91 11.32 1.68 -4.55
C SER A 91 10.19 1.15 -5.43
N GLU A 92 9.05 0.75 -4.84
CA GLU A 92 7.91 0.23 -5.58
C GLU A 92 7.15 1.29 -6.38
N LEU A 93 7.13 2.54 -5.91
CA LEU A 93 6.52 3.67 -6.62
C LEU A 93 7.44 4.28 -7.68
N THR A 94 8.70 3.87 -7.76
CA THR A 94 9.64 4.36 -8.76
C THR A 94 9.40 3.67 -10.10
N ALA A 95 9.02 4.45 -11.11
CA ALA A 95 8.79 3.94 -12.46
C ALA A 95 10.04 3.22 -13.01
N ARG A 96 9.84 2.00 -13.51
CA ARG A 96 10.92 1.20 -14.12
C ARG A 96 10.97 1.47 -15.61
N LYS A 97 12.17 1.70 -16.17
CA LYS A 97 12.36 2.05 -17.59
C LYS A 97 11.92 0.95 -18.57
N ARG A 98 11.96 -0.31 -18.14
CA ARG A 98 11.68 -1.47 -19.00
C ARG A 98 10.29 -1.99 -18.69
N HIS A 99 9.37 -1.75 -19.60
CA HIS A 99 8.05 -2.36 -19.61
C HIS A 99 8.03 -3.46 -20.67
N PHE A 100 7.43 -4.62 -20.35
CA PHE A 100 7.18 -5.69 -21.33
C PHE A 100 5.88 -5.41 -22.09
N ILE A 101 5.79 -4.23 -22.68
CA ILE A 101 4.67 -3.83 -23.53
C ILE A 101 5.05 -4.03 -25.00
N PRO A 102 4.11 -4.45 -25.87
CA PRO A 102 4.37 -4.51 -27.30
C PRO A 102 4.84 -3.16 -27.84
N GLU A 103 5.80 -3.16 -28.76
CA GLU A 103 6.41 -1.91 -29.29
C GLU A 103 5.39 -0.93 -29.85
N GLN A 104 4.32 -1.45 -30.49
CA GLN A 104 3.26 -0.62 -31.04
C GLN A 104 2.55 0.18 -29.93
N LEU A 105 2.24 -0.48 -28.81
CA LEU A 105 1.61 0.16 -27.66
C LEU A 105 2.57 1.13 -26.97
N ALA A 106 3.86 0.82 -26.92
CA ALA A 106 4.87 1.73 -26.36
C ALA A 106 4.93 3.06 -27.11
N LYS A 107 4.85 3.02 -28.46
CA LYS A 107 4.82 4.22 -29.31
C LYS A 107 3.59 5.07 -29.02
N ASP A 108 2.41 4.44 -28.96
CA ASP A 108 1.15 5.15 -28.72
C ASP A 108 1.11 5.83 -27.34
N LEU A 109 1.66 5.17 -26.30
CA LEU A 109 1.74 5.72 -24.94
C LEU A 109 2.78 6.85 -24.81
N SER A 110 3.90 6.76 -25.54
CA SER A 110 4.95 7.79 -25.52
C SER A 110 4.51 9.13 -26.15
N GLY A 111 3.46 9.12 -26.98
CA GLY A 111 2.87 10.33 -27.57
C GLY A 111 1.92 11.12 -26.67
N GLN A 112 1.54 10.58 -25.51
CA GLN A 112 0.52 11.17 -24.61
C GLN A 112 1.12 11.82 -23.34
N ALA A 113 2.45 11.85 -23.19
CA ALA A 113 3.15 12.26 -21.97
C ALA A 113 3.21 13.79 -21.70
N THR A 114 2.18 14.54 -22.10
CA THR A 114 2.05 15.98 -21.81
C THR A 114 0.64 16.28 -21.29
N MET A 115 0.26 15.71 -20.15
CA MET A 115 -0.81 16.29 -19.33
C MET A 115 -0.25 16.55 -17.94
N THR A 116 0.03 17.83 -17.70
CA THR A 116 0.45 18.44 -16.44
C THR A 116 -0.57 18.14 -15.35
N ILE A 117 -0.07 17.71 -14.18
CA ILE A 117 -0.81 17.59 -12.91
C ILE A 117 -1.12 19.00 -12.39
#